data_AF-A0A371JT60-F1
#
_entry.id   AF-A0A371JT60-F1
#
_cell.length_a   1.000
_cell.length_b   1.000
_cell.length_c   1.000
_cell.angle_alpha   90.00
_cell.angle_beta   90.00
_cell.angle_gamma   90.00
#
_symmetry.space_group_name_H-M   'P 1'
#
loop_
_entity.id
_entity.type
_entity.pdbx_description
1 polymer ?
#
loop_
_entity_poly.entity_id
_entity_poly.type
_entity_poly.pdbx_seq_one_letter_code
_entity_poly.pdbx_strand_id
1 'polypeptide(L)'
;MAELSTPKQKLSALIITYNEMGYIEKCLDSISFADEIIVVDSYSTDGTYEYLQNHPKVTVIQNPFENFTAQKSFTLKQASNDWILFLDADEVVSEKLQKEIVDTINNPNACEAYWFYRNFMFQNKPLNFSGWQTDKNHRLFRKSKAKFTDKKIVHETLEVDGGSCILKEKLTHYCYKNYEDYKGKMLRYGQLKAKEAFYKEKQFNYFLMVVKPFWKFFYHYVLRLGFLDGKKGVIVCYLNALGVLERFRELKRLEKKNELAYYLVMP
;
A
#
# COMPACT_ATOMS: atom_id res chain seq x y z
N MET A 1 42.31 -22.69 -5.05
CA MET A 1 40.89 -22.96 -4.77
C MET A 1 40.12 -21.80 -5.34
N ALA A 2 39.42 -21.98 -6.45
CA ALA A 2 38.59 -20.94 -7.02
C ALA A 2 37.39 -20.72 -6.08
N GLU A 3 37.25 -19.53 -5.54
CA GLU A 3 36.01 -19.10 -4.89
C GLU A 3 34.90 -19.27 -5.93
N LEU A 4 34.03 -20.25 -5.73
CA LEU A 4 32.78 -20.39 -6.48
C LEU A 4 31.95 -19.15 -6.16
N SER A 5 32.13 -18.07 -6.93
CA SER A 5 31.28 -16.89 -6.86
C SER A 5 29.87 -17.38 -7.18
N THR A 6 29.01 -17.45 -6.17
CA THR A 6 27.59 -17.74 -6.38
C THR A 6 27.06 -16.73 -7.41
N PRO A 7 26.35 -17.19 -8.45
CA PRO A 7 25.87 -16.29 -9.49
C PRO A 7 24.95 -15.26 -8.84
N LYS A 8 25.35 -13.98 -8.97
CA LYS A 8 24.60 -12.85 -8.43
C LYS A 8 23.17 -12.93 -8.93
N GLN A 9 22.23 -13.07 -8.00
CA GLN A 9 20.82 -13.14 -8.33
C GLN A 9 20.36 -11.78 -8.87
N LYS A 10 19.58 -11.80 -9.95
CA LYS A 10 19.03 -10.57 -10.55
C LYS A 10 17.75 -10.16 -9.87
N LEU A 11 17.58 -8.86 -9.65
CA LEU A 11 16.41 -8.28 -8.99
C LEU A 11 15.59 -7.42 -9.95
N SER A 12 14.27 -7.68 -10.00
CA SER A 12 13.30 -6.80 -10.65
C SER A 12 12.55 -5.96 -9.61
N ALA A 13 12.67 -4.64 -9.70
CA ALA A 13 11.87 -3.71 -8.93
C ALA A 13 10.60 -3.34 -9.70
N LEU A 14 9.45 -3.52 -9.06
CA LEU A 14 8.14 -3.29 -9.63
C LEU A 14 7.42 -2.19 -8.86
N ILE A 15 6.88 -1.21 -9.58
CA ILE A 15 6.13 -0.08 -9.01
C ILE A 15 4.80 0.07 -9.75
N ILE A 16 3.75 0.39 -9.01
CA ILE A 16 2.49 0.91 -9.56
C ILE A 16 2.36 2.38 -9.15
N THR A 17 1.91 3.23 -10.08
CA THR A 17 1.81 4.67 -9.83
C THR A 17 0.55 5.28 -10.43
N TYR A 18 0.12 6.38 -9.81
CA TYR A 18 -0.94 7.27 -10.28
C TYR A 18 -0.79 8.65 -9.61
N ASN A 19 -0.42 9.68 -10.37
CA ASN A 19 -0.24 11.05 -9.90
C ASN A 19 0.70 11.20 -8.68
N GLU A 20 1.91 10.64 -8.78
CA GLU A 20 2.89 10.63 -7.70
C GLU A 20 4.15 11.45 -7.98
N MET A 21 4.02 12.50 -8.78
CA MET A 21 5.14 13.41 -9.06
C MET A 21 5.73 13.99 -7.76
N GLY A 22 7.06 13.99 -7.67
CA GLY A 22 7.85 14.44 -6.52
C GLY A 22 8.19 13.36 -5.47
N TYR A 23 7.45 12.25 -5.41
CA TYR A 23 7.83 11.08 -4.57
C TYR A 23 8.44 9.97 -5.41
N ILE A 24 7.96 9.79 -6.63
CA ILE A 24 8.47 8.78 -7.56
C ILE A 24 9.98 8.93 -7.80
N GLU A 25 10.50 10.16 -7.84
CA GLU A 25 11.94 10.44 -8.00
C GLU A 25 12.75 9.78 -6.87
N LYS A 26 12.36 10.03 -5.61
CA LYS A 26 13.01 9.47 -4.43
C LYS A 26 12.87 7.95 -4.37
N CYS A 27 11.72 7.43 -4.81
CA CYS A 27 11.50 5.99 -4.90
C CYS A 27 12.49 5.38 -5.90
N LEU A 28 12.56 5.90 -7.12
CA LEU A 28 13.46 5.43 -8.19
C LEU A 28 14.94 5.50 -7.79
N ASP A 29 15.37 6.60 -7.19
CA ASP A 29 16.75 6.75 -6.69
C ASP A 29 17.08 5.63 -5.69
N SER A 30 16.14 5.34 -4.79
CA SER A 30 16.32 4.31 -3.75
C SER A 30 16.37 2.88 -4.27
N ILE A 31 15.82 2.63 -5.47
CA ILE A 31 15.78 1.30 -6.11
C ILE A 31 16.73 1.19 -7.30
N SER A 32 17.59 2.20 -7.50
CA SER A 32 18.58 2.25 -8.58
C SER A 32 19.53 1.05 -8.61
N PHE A 33 19.61 0.27 -7.53
CA PHE A 33 20.40 -0.95 -7.43
C PHE A 33 19.78 -2.20 -8.07
N ALA A 34 18.48 -2.16 -8.39
CA ALA A 34 17.81 -3.25 -9.09
C ALA A 34 18.35 -3.40 -10.53
N ASP A 35 18.34 -4.62 -11.05
CA ASP A 35 18.80 -4.92 -12.40
C ASP A 35 17.74 -4.55 -13.44
N GLU A 36 16.47 -4.67 -13.08
CA GLU A 36 15.31 -4.31 -13.89
C GLU A 36 14.36 -3.43 -13.07
N ILE A 37 13.87 -2.33 -13.64
CA ILE A 37 12.87 -1.47 -13.00
C ILE A 37 11.69 -1.31 -13.94
N ILE A 38 10.52 -1.77 -13.50
CA ILE A 38 9.26 -1.67 -14.26
C ILE A 38 8.27 -0.84 -13.47
N VAL A 39 7.75 0.20 -14.11
CA VAL A 39 6.73 1.08 -13.53
C VAL A 39 5.47 0.97 -14.37
N VAL A 40 4.36 0.59 -13.73
CA VAL A 40 3.04 0.60 -14.37
C VAL A 40 2.29 1.85 -13.96
N ASP A 41 2.06 2.72 -14.93
CA ASP A 41 1.33 3.98 -14.78
C ASP A 41 -0.16 3.78 -15.09
N SER A 42 -1.01 4.34 -14.23
CA SER A 42 -2.47 4.25 -14.35
C SER A 42 -3.07 5.45 -15.09
N TYR A 43 -2.41 5.91 -16.15
CA TYR A 43 -2.73 7.15 -16.87
C TYR A 43 -2.66 8.39 -15.97
N SER A 44 -1.48 8.64 -15.42
CA SER A 44 -1.25 9.87 -14.64
C SER A 44 -1.42 11.11 -15.52
N THR A 45 -1.92 12.19 -14.91
CA THR A 45 -2.18 13.48 -15.56
C THR A 45 -1.31 14.62 -15.02
N ASP A 46 -0.39 14.32 -14.10
CA ASP A 46 0.43 15.30 -13.39
C ASP A 46 1.86 15.43 -13.92
N GLY A 47 2.17 14.82 -15.08
CA GLY A 47 3.53 14.77 -15.64
C GLY A 47 4.35 13.55 -15.21
N THR A 48 3.81 12.67 -14.35
CA THR A 48 4.54 11.48 -13.86
C THR A 48 4.96 10.56 -15.01
N TYR A 49 4.09 10.38 -16.02
CA TYR A 49 4.38 9.47 -17.14
C TYR A 49 5.54 9.95 -18.01
N GLU A 50 5.53 11.24 -18.37
CA GLU A 50 6.57 11.87 -19.19
C GLU A 50 7.92 11.85 -18.49
N TYR A 51 7.94 12.09 -17.18
CA TYR A 51 9.14 11.96 -16.37
C TYR A 51 9.71 10.54 -16.43
N LEU A 52 8.85 9.54 -16.20
CA LEU A 52 9.25 8.14 -16.21
C LEU A 52 9.74 7.67 -17.58
N GLN A 53 9.09 8.12 -18.65
CA GLN A 53 9.43 7.75 -20.03
C GLN A 53 10.84 8.23 -20.42
N ASN A 54 11.27 9.37 -19.88
CA ASN A 54 12.60 9.92 -20.12
C ASN A 54 13.69 9.30 -19.24
N HIS A 55 13.33 8.41 -18.30
CA HIS A 55 14.29 7.84 -17.37
C HIS A 55 15.01 6.61 -17.97
N PRO A 56 16.35 6.60 -18.07
CA PRO A 56 17.09 5.64 -18.91
C PRO A 56 17.04 4.19 -18.42
N LYS A 57 16.77 3.97 -17.13
CA LYS A 57 16.77 2.64 -16.49
C LYS A 57 15.36 2.08 -16.24
N VAL A 58 14.32 2.82 -16.59
CA VAL A 58 12.93 2.48 -16.23
C VAL A 58 12.15 2.06 -17.47
N THR A 59 11.52 0.89 -17.40
CA THR A 59 10.52 0.48 -18.39
C THR A 59 9.14 0.91 -17.89
N VAL A 60 8.52 1.85 -18.60
CA VAL A 60 7.19 2.38 -18.26
C VAL A 60 6.13 1.72 -19.11
N ILE A 61 5.06 1.24 -18.48
CA ILE A 61 3.92 0.65 -19.17
C ILE A 61 2.65 1.35 -18.66
N GLN A 62 1.77 1.76 -19.56
CA GLN A 62 0.45 2.26 -19.16
C GLN A 62 -0.55 1.11 -19.11
N ASN A 63 -1.35 1.06 -18.04
CA ASN A 63 -2.44 0.10 -17.91
C ASN A 63 -3.62 0.72 -17.17
N PRO A 64 -4.87 0.64 -17.69
CA PRO A 64 -6.04 1.16 -17.00
C PRO A 64 -6.18 0.54 -15.60
N PHE A 65 -6.41 1.37 -14.59
CA PHE A 65 -6.61 0.89 -13.23
C PHE A 65 -8.01 0.28 -13.06
N GLU A 66 -8.07 -1.03 -12.95
CA GLU A 66 -9.31 -1.74 -12.58
C GLU A 66 -9.42 -1.88 -11.06
N ASN A 67 -8.41 -2.49 -10.46
CA ASN A 67 -8.27 -2.65 -9.02
C ASN A 67 -6.79 -2.92 -8.69
N PHE A 68 -6.42 -2.79 -7.40
CA PHE A 68 -5.03 -2.95 -6.97
C PHE A 68 -4.49 -4.35 -7.30
N THR A 69 -5.26 -5.41 -7.04
CA THR A 69 -4.82 -6.79 -7.26
C THR A 69 -4.55 -7.09 -8.74
N ALA A 70 -5.43 -6.64 -9.63
CA ALA A 70 -5.27 -6.79 -11.07
C ALA A 70 -4.05 -6.01 -11.58
N GLN A 71 -3.86 -4.78 -11.09
CA GLN A 71 -2.70 -3.98 -11.44
C GLN A 71 -1.39 -4.65 -10.97
N LYS A 72 -1.32 -5.12 -9.72
CA LYS A 72 -0.11 -5.80 -9.20
C LYS A 72 0.18 -7.11 -9.92
N SER A 73 -0.86 -7.90 -10.20
CA SER A 73 -0.75 -9.12 -11.01
C SER A 73 -0.27 -8.83 -12.42
N PHE A 74 -0.75 -7.75 -13.05
CA PHE A 74 -0.28 -7.31 -14.36
C PHE A 74 1.19 -6.90 -14.30
N THR A 75 1.58 -6.04 -13.36
CA THR A 75 2.97 -5.61 -13.16
C THR A 75 3.91 -6.80 -12.92
N LEU A 76 3.49 -7.77 -12.10
CA LEU A 76 4.28 -8.97 -11.80
C LEU A 76 4.56 -9.83 -13.05
N LYS A 77 3.61 -9.89 -13.99
CA LYS A 77 3.79 -10.62 -15.25
C LYS A 77 4.90 -10.01 -16.13
N GLN A 78 5.09 -8.68 -16.06
CA GLN A 78 6.08 -7.97 -16.86
C GLN A 78 7.52 -8.20 -16.38
N ALA A 79 7.72 -8.62 -15.13
CA ALA A 79 9.05 -8.86 -14.59
C ALA A 79 9.78 -10.02 -15.28
N SER A 80 11.04 -9.83 -15.64
CA SER A 80 11.86 -10.86 -16.28
C SER A 80 12.60 -11.75 -15.27
N ASN A 81 12.95 -11.20 -14.10
CA ASN A 81 13.71 -11.93 -13.08
C ASN A 81 12.80 -12.64 -12.08
N ASP A 82 13.36 -13.62 -11.35
CA ASP A 82 12.62 -14.37 -10.33
C ASP A 82 12.51 -13.60 -9.01
N TRP A 83 13.54 -12.85 -8.59
CA TRP A 83 13.43 -12.00 -7.42
C TRP A 83 12.71 -10.70 -7.74
N ILE A 84 11.65 -10.44 -6.98
CA ILE A 84 10.77 -9.29 -7.15
C ILE A 84 10.81 -8.41 -5.90
N LEU A 85 11.12 -7.14 -6.09
CA LEU A 85 10.91 -6.08 -5.09
C LEU A 85 9.72 -5.22 -5.53
N PHE A 86 8.56 -5.47 -4.96
CA PHE A 86 7.34 -4.75 -5.27
C PHE A 86 7.14 -3.59 -4.29
N LEU A 87 7.26 -2.34 -4.76
CA LEU A 87 7.15 -1.14 -3.95
C LEU A 87 6.00 -0.23 -4.42
N ASP A 88 5.45 0.54 -3.50
CA ASP A 88 4.54 1.62 -3.86
C ASP A 88 5.36 2.89 -4.19
N ALA A 89 4.86 3.78 -5.05
CA ALA A 89 5.58 4.96 -5.51
C ALA A 89 5.93 5.99 -4.40
N ASP A 90 5.32 5.86 -3.22
CA ASP A 90 5.55 6.66 -2.01
C ASP A 90 6.44 5.93 -0.98
N GLU A 91 7.02 4.78 -1.32
CA GLU A 91 7.95 4.03 -0.48
C GLU A 91 9.42 4.26 -0.92
N VAL A 92 10.31 4.35 0.06
CA VAL A 92 11.74 4.61 -0.14
C VAL A 92 12.57 3.59 0.63
N VAL A 93 13.47 2.92 -0.07
CA VAL A 93 14.41 1.94 0.48
C VAL A 93 15.63 2.68 1.05
N SER A 94 15.94 2.47 2.32
CA SER A 94 17.16 3.06 2.89
C SER A 94 18.41 2.32 2.39
N GLU A 95 19.58 2.97 2.38
CA GLU A 95 20.84 2.32 1.97
C GLU A 95 21.15 1.05 2.80
N LYS A 96 20.76 1.05 4.08
CA LYS A 96 20.90 -0.13 4.95
C LYS A 96 20.01 -1.27 4.49
N LEU A 97 18.75 -0.96 4.19
CA LEU A 97 17.79 -1.94 3.67
C LEU A 97 18.19 -2.45 2.28
N GLN A 98 18.74 -1.59 1.43
CA GLN A 98 19.31 -1.98 0.14
C GLN A 98 20.41 -3.04 0.31
N LYS A 99 21.38 -2.79 1.20
CA LYS A 99 22.45 -3.76 1.49
C LYS A 99 21.86 -5.08 2.00
N GLU A 100 20.92 -5.01 2.94
CA GLU A 100 20.26 -6.19 3.48
C GLU A 100 19.51 -6.99 2.40
N ILE A 101 18.81 -6.32 1.46
CA ILE A 101 18.14 -6.98 0.33
C ILE A 101 19.18 -7.69 -0.55
N VAL A 102 20.26 -7.00 -0.93
CA VAL A 102 21.30 -7.56 -1.80
C VAL A 102 21.98 -8.77 -1.15
N ASP A 103 22.26 -8.70 0.15
CA ASP A 103 22.83 -9.83 0.90
C ASP A 103 21.82 -10.99 0.99
N THR A 104 20.55 -10.67 1.16
CA THR A 104 19.46 -11.65 1.28
C THR A 104 19.25 -12.42 -0.02
N ILE A 105 19.17 -11.74 -1.18
CA ILE A 105 18.92 -12.41 -2.46
C ILE A 105 20.06 -13.33 -2.88
N ASN A 106 21.29 -13.04 -2.45
CA ASN A 106 22.47 -13.83 -2.78
C ASN A 106 22.75 -14.94 -1.76
N ASN A 107 21.97 -15.02 -0.67
CA ASN A 107 22.13 -16.06 0.33
C ASN A 107 21.47 -17.37 -0.14
N PRO A 108 22.20 -18.51 -0.15
CA PRO A 108 21.64 -19.80 -0.55
C PRO A 108 20.53 -20.30 0.38
N ASN A 109 20.47 -19.84 1.64
CA ASN A 109 19.44 -20.18 2.62
C ASN A 109 18.34 -19.11 2.72
N ALA A 110 18.17 -18.30 1.66
CA ALA A 110 17.11 -17.30 1.62
C ALA A 110 15.72 -17.94 1.65
N CYS A 111 14.80 -17.30 2.35
CA CYS A 111 13.39 -17.65 2.37
C CYS A 111 12.73 -17.20 1.05
N GLU A 112 11.56 -17.73 0.72
CA GLU A 112 10.88 -17.44 -0.56
C GLU A 112 10.22 -16.05 -0.58
N ALA A 113 9.87 -15.52 0.60
CA ALA A 113 9.32 -14.18 0.76
C ALA A 113 9.78 -13.50 2.05
N TYR A 114 9.80 -12.17 2.02
CA TYR A 114 10.26 -11.33 3.10
C TYR A 114 9.26 -10.22 3.45
N TRP A 115 9.00 -10.10 4.74
CA TRP A 115 8.23 -9.03 5.35
C TRP A 115 9.12 -7.83 5.65
N PHE A 116 8.59 -6.65 5.39
CA PHE A 116 9.22 -5.37 5.70
C PHE A 116 8.39 -4.68 6.77
N TYR A 117 9.05 -4.23 7.83
CA TYR A 117 8.45 -3.26 8.73
C TYR A 117 8.46 -1.89 8.07
N ARG A 118 7.35 -1.14 8.21
CA ARG A 118 7.25 0.21 7.65
C ARG A 118 7.50 1.29 8.70
N ASN A 119 8.27 2.30 8.32
CA ASN A 119 8.38 3.55 9.04
C ASN A 119 7.48 4.58 8.36
N PHE A 120 6.42 4.98 9.05
CA PHE A 120 5.40 5.87 8.50
C PHE A 120 5.84 7.34 8.63
N MET A 121 5.82 8.08 7.53
CA MET A 121 6.17 9.49 7.49
C MET A 121 4.93 10.35 7.19
N PHE A 122 4.62 11.29 8.07
CA PHE A 122 3.60 12.32 7.87
C PHE A 122 4.27 13.68 7.75
N GLN A 123 4.16 14.33 6.58
CA GLN A 123 4.82 15.62 6.30
C GLN A 123 6.32 15.61 6.64
N ASN A 124 7.06 14.61 6.13
CA ASN A 124 8.50 14.39 6.38
C ASN A 124 8.91 14.20 7.84
N LYS A 125 7.97 13.86 8.73
CA LYS A 125 8.31 13.51 10.11
C LYS A 125 7.78 12.13 10.45
N PRO A 126 8.54 11.32 11.21
CA PRO A 126 8.10 9.99 11.59
C PRO A 126 6.83 10.04 12.43
N LEU A 127 6.00 9.03 12.24
CA LEU A 127 4.83 8.70 13.03
C LEU A 127 5.10 7.34 13.67
N ASN A 128 5.35 7.35 14.99
CA ASN A 128 5.82 6.17 15.70
C ASN A 128 4.68 5.40 16.38
N PHE A 129 3.53 6.05 16.61
CA PHE A 129 2.40 5.51 17.36
C PHE A 129 1.13 5.51 16.49
N SER A 130 -0.05 5.55 17.11
CA SER A 130 -1.33 5.64 16.39
C SER A 130 -1.73 4.38 15.60
N GLY A 131 -1.17 3.21 15.95
CA GLY A 131 -1.55 1.91 15.36
C GLY A 131 -0.64 1.39 14.24
N TRP A 132 0.36 2.17 13.83
CA TRP A 132 1.23 1.86 12.69
C TRP A 132 2.51 1.08 13.04
N GLN A 133 2.73 0.82 14.33
CA GLN A 133 3.94 0.19 14.89
C GLN A 133 4.21 -1.25 14.42
N THR A 134 3.15 -1.98 14.09
CA THR A 134 3.19 -3.43 13.86
C THR A 134 2.89 -3.78 12.41
N ASP A 135 2.87 -2.77 11.56
CA ASP A 135 2.44 -2.92 10.19
C ASP A 135 3.59 -3.45 9.33
N LYS A 136 3.30 -4.58 8.66
CA LYS A 136 4.25 -5.31 7.83
C LYS A 136 3.61 -5.66 6.49
N ASN A 137 4.40 -5.58 5.43
CA ASN A 137 3.97 -6.00 4.10
C ASN A 137 5.03 -6.87 3.41
N HIS A 138 4.57 -7.79 2.55
CA HIS A 138 5.46 -8.53 1.67
C HIS A 138 5.87 -7.63 0.51
N ARG A 139 7.15 -7.27 0.47
CA ARG A 139 7.70 -6.42 -0.59
C ARG A 139 8.79 -7.13 -1.41
N LEU A 140 9.49 -8.10 -0.83
CA LEU A 140 10.49 -8.92 -1.52
C LEU A 140 10.05 -10.38 -1.53
N PHE A 141 9.98 -11.00 -2.70
CA PHE A 141 9.57 -12.39 -2.85
C PHE A 141 10.05 -12.97 -4.18
N ARG A 142 10.02 -14.30 -4.30
CA ARG A 142 10.26 -14.99 -5.57
C ARG A 142 8.98 -15.12 -6.39
N LYS A 143 9.02 -14.70 -7.65
CA LYS A 143 7.91 -14.77 -8.62
C LYS A 143 7.43 -16.21 -8.82
N SER A 144 8.34 -17.17 -8.88
CA SER A 144 8.03 -18.60 -9.03
C SER A 144 7.23 -19.18 -7.85
N LYS A 145 7.35 -18.57 -6.67
CA LYS A 145 6.77 -19.05 -5.41
C LYS A 145 5.67 -18.18 -4.83
N ALA A 146 5.33 -17.05 -5.47
CA ALA A 146 4.34 -16.12 -4.96
C ALA A 146 3.24 -15.81 -5.98
N LYS A 147 1.99 -15.78 -5.53
CA LYS A 147 0.83 -15.39 -6.34
C LYS A 147 -0.04 -14.41 -5.57
N PHE A 148 -0.56 -13.41 -6.29
CA PHE A 148 -1.61 -12.55 -5.77
C PHE A 148 -2.96 -13.24 -5.95
N THR A 149 -3.74 -13.34 -4.87
CA THR A 149 -5.06 -13.98 -4.90
C THR A 149 -6.17 -12.95 -5.08
N ASP A 150 -7.10 -13.19 -6.00
CA ASP A 150 -8.22 -12.31 -6.33
C ASP A 150 -9.35 -12.26 -5.29
N LYS A 151 -9.20 -12.95 -4.15
CA LYS A 151 -10.26 -13.13 -3.14
C LYS A 151 -10.57 -11.86 -2.32
N LYS A 152 -9.76 -10.79 -2.38
CA LYS A 152 -9.98 -9.55 -1.63
C LYS A 152 -9.66 -8.30 -2.46
N ILE A 153 -10.65 -7.42 -2.60
CA ILE A 153 -10.59 -6.18 -3.39
C ILE A 153 -9.68 -5.11 -2.76
N VAL A 154 -9.50 -5.12 -1.43
CA VAL A 154 -8.85 -4.00 -0.68
C VAL A 154 -7.68 -4.43 0.21
N HIS A 155 -7.56 -5.72 0.54
CA HIS A 155 -6.45 -6.25 1.35
C HIS A 155 -5.86 -7.44 0.64
N GLU A 156 -4.94 -7.14 -0.26
CA GLU A 156 -4.16 -8.14 -1.01
C GLU A 156 -3.44 -9.04 -0.03
N THR A 157 -3.58 -10.35 -0.21
CA THR A 157 -2.78 -11.32 0.52
C THR A 157 -1.92 -12.02 -0.52
N LEU A 158 -0.61 -11.84 -0.43
CA LEU A 158 0.34 -12.59 -1.23
C LEU A 158 0.34 -14.03 -0.70
N GLU A 159 -0.08 -14.99 -1.51
CA GLU A 159 0.07 -16.41 -1.19
C GLU A 159 1.47 -16.84 -1.61
N VAL A 160 2.27 -17.29 -0.64
CA VAL A 160 3.66 -17.72 -0.85
C VAL A 160 3.73 -19.22 -0.59
N ASP A 161 4.18 -19.96 -1.59
CA ASP A 161 4.51 -21.37 -1.50
C ASP A 161 5.92 -21.54 -0.90
N GLY A 162 6.00 -21.52 0.43
CA GLY A 162 7.24 -21.75 1.17
C GLY A 162 7.37 -20.93 2.46
N GLY A 163 8.61 -20.81 2.94
CA GLY A 163 8.95 -20.05 4.14
C GLY A 163 8.93 -18.54 3.91
N SER A 164 8.37 -17.81 4.87
CA SER A 164 8.40 -16.34 4.91
C SER A 164 9.24 -15.85 6.08
N CYS A 165 10.14 -14.91 5.83
CA CYS A 165 11.05 -14.34 6.82
C CYS A 165 10.85 -12.83 6.95
N ILE A 166 11.50 -12.20 7.92
CA ILE A 166 11.35 -10.77 8.21
C ILE A 166 12.71 -10.11 8.09
N LEU A 167 12.81 -9.01 7.34
CA LEU A 167 14.02 -8.19 7.29
C LEU A 167 14.13 -7.31 8.54
N LYS A 168 15.36 -7.01 8.94
CA LYS A 168 15.66 -6.22 10.13
C LYS A 168 15.42 -4.73 9.87
N GLU A 169 15.84 -4.24 8.72
CA GLU A 169 15.72 -2.83 8.35
C GLU A 169 14.29 -2.47 7.94
N LYS A 170 13.92 -1.20 8.16
CA LYS A 170 12.57 -0.70 7.87
C LYS A 170 12.51 -0.01 6.52
N LEU A 171 11.39 -0.20 5.83
CA LEU A 171 11.02 0.54 4.63
C LEU A 171 10.41 1.88 5.02
N THR A 172 10.85 2.99 4.44
CA THR A 172 10.25 4.30 4.73
C THR A 172 9.04 4.51 3.83
N HIS A 173 7.88 4.78 4.41
CA HIS A 173 6.64 4.99 3.67
C HIS A 173 6.11 6.41 3.88
N TYR A 174 6.10 7.22 2.81
CA TYR A 174 5.59 8.59 2.81
C TYR A 174 4.09 8.63 2.53
N CYS A 175 3.29 8.08 3.45
CA CYS A 175 1.87 7.83 3.19
C CYS A 175 1.05 9.09 2.85
N TYR A 176 1.42 10.25 3.40
CA TYR A 176 0.58 11.45 3.33
C TYR A 176 1.39 12.73 3.09
N LYS A 177 1.09 13.39 1.96
CA LYS A 177 1.70 14.67 1.55
C LYS A 177 1.24 15.81 2.46
N ASN A 178 -0.07 15.88 2.72
CA ASN A 178 -0.69 16.90 3.55
C ASN A 178 -2.01 16.43 4.17
N TYR A 179 -2.62 17.30 4.99
CA TYR A 179 -3.88 17.03 5.68
C TYR A 179 -5.06 16.77 4.73
N GLU A 180 -5.21 17.57 3.67
CA GLU A 180 -6.34 17.46 2.75
C GLU A 180 -6.26 16.20 1.89
N ASP A 181 -5.07 15.82 1.43
CA ASP A 181 -4.83 14.55 0.74
C ASP A 181 -5.20 13.36 1.63
N TYR A 182 -4.75 13.37 2.88
CA TYR A 182 -5.07 12.29 3.81
C TYR A 182 -6.57 12.22 4.12
N LYS A 183 -7.21 13.38 4.34
CA LYS A 183 -8.66 13.47 4.54
C LYS A 183 -9.43 12.94 3.33
N GLY A 184 -9.05 13.35 2.12
CA GLY A 184 -9.66 12.86 0.87
C GLY A 184 -9.55 11.35 0.72
N LYS A 185 -8.36 10.78 0.98
CA LYS A 185 -8.17 9.32 1.01
C LYS A 185 -9.09 8.65 2.04
N MET A 186 -9.12 9.12 3.28
CA MET A 186 -9.96 8.53 4.33
C MET A 186 -11.46 8.56 4.01
N LEU A 187 -11.95 9.64 3.39
CA LEU A 187 -13.33 9.72 2.93
C LEU A 187 -13.62 8.69 1.82
N ARG A 188 -12.75 8.60 0.80
CA ARG A 188 -12.90 7.62 -0.29
C ARG A 188 -12.84 6.17 0.22
N TYR A 189 -11.92 5.86 1.13
CA TYR A 189 -11.86 4.55 1.80
C TYR A 189 -13.13 4.26 2.62
N GLY A 190 -13.68 5.27 3.29
CA GLY A 190 -14.97 5.18 3.99
C GLY A 190 -16.10 4.78 3.04
N GLN A 191 -16.20 5.47 1.89
CA GLN A 191 -17.22 5.19 0.87
C GLN A 191 -17.07 3.80 0.24
N LEU A 192 -15.84 3.36 -0.06
CA LEU A 192 -15.60 2.00 -0.58
C LEU A 192 -16.04 0.94 0.44
N LYS A 193 -15.68 1.10 1.73
CA LYS A 193 -16.13 0.20 2.81
C LYS A 193 -17.65 0.24 3.01
N ALA A 194 -18.30 1.36 2.70
CA ALA A 194 -19.75 1.47 2.77
C ALA A 194 -20.40 0.64 1.68
N LYS A 195 -19.90 0.71 0.44
CA LYS A 195 -20.34 -0.15 -0.68
C LYS A 195 -20.15 -1.62 -0.35
N GLU A 196 -18.97 -2.01 0.17
CA GLU A 196 -18.74 -3.40 0.61
C GLU A 196 -19.70 -3.85 1.71
N ALA A 197 -20.03 -2.97 2.66
CA ALA A 197 -20.98 -3.27 3.73
C ALA A 197 -22.40 -3.43 3.18
N PHE A 198 -22.80 -2.57 2.25
CA PHE A 198 -24.08 -2.62 1.56
C PHE A 198 -24.24 -3.91 0.75
N TYR A 199 -23.22 -4.31 -0.03
CA TYR A 199 -23.23 -5.59 -0.77
C TYR A 199 -23.22 -6.82 0.13
N LYS A 200 -22.79 -6.69 1.40
CA LYS A 200 -22.87 -7.74 2.42
C LYS A 200 -24.16 -7.65 3.24
N GLU A 201 -25.15 -6.88 2.77
CA GLU A 201 -26.46 -6.69 3.39
C GLU A 201 -26.39 -6.24 4.85
N LYS A 202 -25.33 -5.49 5.21
CA LYS A 202 -25.20 -4.94 6.55
C LYS A 202 -26.10 -3.72 6.68
N GLN A 203 -26.98 -3.77 7.68
CA GLN A 203 -27.88 -2.67 7.98
C GLN A 203 -27.18 -1.51 8.69
N PHE A 204 -27.58 -0.29 8.35
CA PHE A 204 -27.19 0.92 9.05
C PHE A 204 -27.71 0.93 10.49
N ASN A 205 -26.90 1.50 11.39
CA ASN A 205 -27.26 1.66 12.79
C ASN A 205 -26.71 2.98 13.33
N TYR A 206 -27.61 3.85 13.81
CA TYR A 206 -27.26 5.17 14.36
C TYR A 206 -26.33 5.09 15.57
N PHE A 207 -26.54 4.12 16.47
CA PHE A 207 -25.67 3.92 17.62
C PHE A 207 -24.26 3.52 17.19
N LEU A 208 -24.14 2.61 16.21
CA LEU A 208 -22.83 2.21 15.67
C LEU A 208 -22.14 3.36 14.93
N MET A 209 -22.88 4.26 14.28
CA MET A 209 -22.33 5.45 13.63
C MET A 209 -21.65 6.40 14.62
N VAL A 210 -22.12 6.50 15.86
CA VAL A 210 -21.51 7.36 16.89
C VAL A 210 -20.39 6.61 17.64
N VAL A 211 -20.68 5.39 18.09
CA VAL A 211 -19.75 4.64 18.96
C VAL A 211 -18.52 4.15 18.20
N LYS A 212 -18.64 3.68 16.95
CA LYS A 212 -17.48 3.12 16.22
C LYS A 212 -16.42 4.17 15.87
N PRO A 213 -16.74 5.38 15.37
CA PRO A 213 -15.75 6.43 15.16
C PRO A 213 -15.10 6.88 16.48
N PHE A 214 -15.89 7.08 17.53
CA PHE A 214 -15.36 7.47 18.85
C PHE A 214 -14.40 6.42 19.40
N TRP A 215 -14.81 5.15 19.38
CA TRP A 215 -13.96 4.04 19.81
C TRP A 215 -12.69 3.92 18.95
N LYS A 216 -12.79 4.14 17.64
CA LYS A 216 -11.63 4.15 16.73
C LYS A 216 -10.64 5.24 17.14
N PHE A 217 -11.12 6.46 17.41
CA PHE A 217 -10.28 7.54 17.90
C PHE A 217 -9.64 7.17 19.23
N PHE A 218 -10.44 6.77 20.22
CA PHE A 218 -9.97 6.42 21.57
C PHE A 218 -8.91 5.31 21.54
N TYR A 219 -9.18 4.23 20.79
CA TYR A 219 -8.25 3.11 20.66
C TYR A 219 -6.91 3.55 20.05
N HIS A 220 -6.92 4.30 18.95
CA HIS A 220 -5.67 4.70 18.30
C HIS A 220 -4.92 5.81 19.07
N TYR A 221 -5.66 6.72 19.71
CA TYR A 221 -5.08 7.85 20.42
C TYR A 221 -4.55 7.44 21.80
N VAL A 222 -5.33 6.71 22.59
CA VAL A 222 -5.00 6.34 23.97
C VAL A 222 -4.31 4.98 24.02
N LEU A 223 -4.95 3.92 23.54
CA LEU A 223 -4.44 2.55 23.70
C LEU A 223 -3.23 2.27 22.80
N ARG A 224 -3.15 2.89 21.62
CA ARG A 224 -1.98 2.82 20.74
C ARG A 224 -1.02 3.99 20.91
N LEU A 225 -1.15 4.72 22.03
CA LEU A 225 -0.26 5.81 22.46
C LEU A 225 -0.07 6.91 21.40
N GLY A 226 -1.07 7.13 20.54
CA GLY A 226 -1.03 8.17 19.51
C GLY A 226 -0.79 9.57 20.07
N PHE A 227 -1.13 9.84 21.33
CA PHE A 227 -0.80 11.10 21.99
C PHE A 227 0.71 11.39 22.06
N LEU A 228 1.58 10.37 22.01
CA LEU A 228 3.04 10.53 21.97
C LEU A 228 3.54 11.11 20.64
N ASP A 229 2.75 11.01 19.55
CA ASP A 229 3.05 11.67 18.27
C ASP A 229 2.63 13.16 18.27
N GLY A 230 2.11 13.69 19.39
CA GLY A 230 1.70 15.08 19.57
C GLY A 230 0.58 15.50 18.62
N LYS A 231 0.71 16.68 18.00
CA LYS A 231 -0.31 17.23 17.07
C LYS A 231 -0.62 16.29 15.91
N LYS A 232 0.39 15.56 15.40
CA LYS A 232 0.19 14.63 14.27
C LYS A 232 -0.64 13.42 14.68
N GLY A 233 -0.41 12.90 15.87
CA GLY A 233 -1.19 11.79 16.43
C GLY A 233 -2.66 12.13 16.52
N VAL A 234 -2.99 13.34 17.00
CA VAL A 234 -4.38 13.84 17.03
C VAL A 234 -4.97 13.89 15.63
N ILE A 235 -4.27 14.50 14.67
CA ILE A 235 -4.73 14.61 13.27
C ILE A 235 -4.99 13.22 12.67
N VAL A 236 -4.05 12.29 12.84
CA VAL A 236 -4.16 10.95 12.26
C VAL A 236 -5.28 10.14 12.90
N CYS A 237 -5.40 10.17 14.22
CA CYS A 237 -6.50 9.49 14.91
C CYS A 237 -7.86 10.08 14.53
N TYR A 238 -7.95 11.40 14.38
CA TYR A 238 -9.17 12.08 13.94
C TYR A 238 -9.56 11.69 12.52
N LEU A 239 -8.62 11.73 11.57
CA LEU A 239 -8.91 11.39 10.17
C LEU A 239 -9.29 9.91 9.99
N ASN A 240 -8.66 9.02 10.76
CA ASN A 240 -9.07 7.61 10.81
C ASN A 240 -10.51 7.45 11.33
N ALA A 241 -10.90 8.19 12.37
CA ALA A 241 -12.26 8.18 12.89
C ALA A 241 -13.25 8.79 11.88
N LEU A 242 -12.86 9.87 11.18
CA LEU A 242 -13.64 10.51 10.13
C LEU A 242 -13.95 9.53 8.98
N GLY A 243 -12.97 8.72 8.55
CA GLY A 243 -13.22 7.67 7.54
C GLY A 243 -14.23 6.61 7.99
N VAL A 244 -14.25 6.26 9.28
CA VAL A 244 -15.27 5.34 9.84
C VAL A 244 -16.65 6.01 9.87
N LEU A 245 -16.71 7.29 10.21
CA LEU A 245 -17.96 8.06 10.19
C LEU A 245 -18.52 8.16 8.77
N GLU A 246 -17.67 8.47 7.79
CA GLU A 246 -18.04 8.56 6.38
C GLU A 246 -18.59 7.25 5.85
N ARG A 247 -18.00 6.11 6.25
CA ARG A 247 -18.54 4.78 5.93
C ARG A 247 -20.00 4.63 6.33
N PHE A 248 -20.37 5.07 7.53
CA PHE A 248 -21.76 4.97 8.00
C PHE A 248 -22.69 5.97 7.32
N ARG A 249 -22.21 7.20 7.05
CA ARG A 249 -22.97 8.21 6.30
C ARG A 249 -23.30 7.72 4.89
N GLU A 250 -22.31 7.16 4.20
CA GLU A 250 -22.49 6.64 2.85
C GLU A 250 -23.36 5.39 2.85
N LEU A 251 -23.23 4.49 3.83
CA LEU A 251 -24.11 3.32 3.95
C LEU A 251 -25.58 3.73 4.08
N LYS A 252 -25.88 4.71 4.95
CA LYS A 252 -27.23 5.28 5.10
C LYS A 252 -27.75 5.86 3.78
N ARG A 253 -26.88 6.53 3.01
CA ARG A 253 -27.24 7.12 1.72
C ARG A 253 -27.58 6.03 0.70
N LEU A 254 -26.82 4.95 0.66
CA LEU A 254 -27.04 3.80 -0.24
C LEU A 254 -28.34 3.05 0.10
N GLU A 255 -28.61 2.79 1.38
CA GLU A 255 -29.86 2.15 1.82
C GLU A 255 -31.08 2.99 1.45
N LYS A 256 -31.08 4.30 1.74
CA LYS A 256 -32.19 5.19 1.37
C LYS A 256 -32.42 5.24 -0.14
N LYS A 257 -31.35 5.20 -0.94
CA LYS A 257 -31.46 5.17 -2.41
C LYS A 257 -32.07 3.85 -2.89
N ASN A 258 -31.72 2.73 -2.25
CA ASN A 258 -32.28 1.42 -2.56
C ASN A 258 -33.76 1.33 -2.21
N GLU A 259 -34.15 1.83 -1.03
CA GLU A 259 -35.56 1.94 -0.63
C GLU A 259 -36.37 2.78 -1.63
N LEU A 260 -35.88 3.98 -1.98
CA LEU A 260 -36.54 4.84 -2.98
C LEU A 260 -36.66 4.17 -4.34
N ALA A 261 -35.63 3.46 -4.80
CA ALA A 261 -35.67 2.71 -6.06
C ALA A 261 -36.70 1.58 -6.01
N TYR A 262 -36.78 0.85 -4.89
CA TYR A 262 -37.80 -0.17 -4.68
C TYR A 262 -39.22 0.40 -4.77
N TYR A 263 -39.49 1.54 -4.13
CA TYR A 263 -40.80 2.21 -4.20
C TYR A 263 -41.14 2.79 -5.58
N LEU A 264 -40.14 3.06 -6.44
CA LEU A 264 -40.36 3.58 -7.80
C LEU A 264 -40.56 2.49 -8.85
N VAL A 265 -40.15 1.25 -8.57
CA VAL A 265 -40.22 0.11 -9.50
C VAL A 265 -41.38 -0.83 -9.16
N MET A 266 -41.95 -0.74 -7.96
CA MET A 266 -43.16 -1.48 -7.62
C MET A 266 -44.42 -0.76 -8.14
N PRO A 267 -45.31 -1.47 -8.88
CA PRO A 267 -46.57 -0.92 -9.37
C PRO A 267 -47.57 -0.62 -8.25
#